data_AF-A0A315ZUZ7-F1
#
_entry.id   AF-A0A315ZUZ7-F1
#
_cell.length_a   1.000
_cell.length_b   1.000
_cell.length_c   1.000
_cell.angle_alpha   90.00
_cell.angle_beta   90.00
_cell.angle_gamma   90.00
#
_symmetry.space_group_name_H-M   'P 1'
#
loop_
_entity.id
_entity.type
_entity.pdbx_description
1 polymer ?
#
loop_
_entity_poly.entity_id
_entity_poly.type
_entity_poly.pdbx_seq_one_letter_code
_entity_poly.pdbx_strand_id
1 'polypeptide(L)'
;MYNFKDTKEHGPSMGPLLSEALSIDGEYIENHIAGYRTLAVSGRESLEYNVTDEDRPVGIDGMEYYGKRQPDRTITVKFSLQASTASAFMAQYRQLKNFCKGDNRKLRFADEPNAHYVGTLVTVDEPDSGQISVVGEMAFYCPDPHLISDMLNSDTAVTENGILTAHVNNDGSAEVYPVYRIKHATENGYLGIVQKGGALEIGNRDEADVEPYTRSEVLTAGITDFKPYAGVNAKNPAILTNGTLELGSDGYLRLKTAGSGTHWHGGSCQWNLPADSNGEVGAKNFYLWFRLHFMTGLMGQTGLIQVMLVDAGGNLIAGFEVHKEDTTGNKAYVQGWVGGNTRKEVFRIDFVPSIYEKDNHFIYSKGYEDLLKEGGRIRFFYFGRYYEANVPELANTKVMGVQVFIGQYGTRNITSSQYVTVCRLSELRGRKDYVNKIKDIPNRYGADSEIVVDTESDSITVNGLPANNELVDGSEFAMLPIGETDIEFYPSPWCQTKPTVTVEYRKRWI
;
A
#
# COMPACT_ATOMS: atom_id res chain seq x y z
N MET A 1 1.89 -80.23 -1.85
CA MET A 1 0.44 -80.15 -2.11
C MET A 1 0.25 -79.66 -3.52
N TYR A 2 -0.27 -80.50 -4.40
CA TYR A 2 -0.63 -80.13 -5.76
C TYR A 2 -1.93 -79.32 -5.72
N ASN A 3 -1.91 -78.09 -6.24
CA ASN A 3 -3.13 -77.36 -6.56
C ASN A 3 -3.44 -77.59 -8.04
N PHE A 4 -4.44 -78.41 -8.30
CA PHE A 4 -5.12 -78.48 -9.58
C PHE A 4 -5.80 -77.13 -9.84
N LYS A 5 -5.51 -76.49 -10.98
CA LYS A 5 -6.36 -75.45 -11.56
C LYS A 5 -7.21 -76.08 -12.65
N ASP A 6 -8.51 -75.87 -12.52
CA ASP A 6 -9.57 -76.27 -13.44
C ASP A 6 -9.36 -75.63 -14.84
N THR A 7 -9.70 -76.36 -15.89
CA THR A 7 -9.37 -76.07 -17.30
C THR A 7 -10.55 -75.53 -18.11
N LYS A 8 -11.51 -74.81 -17.49
CA LYS A 8 -12.56 -74.09 -18.22
C LYS A 8 -13.07 -72.81 -17.51
N GLU A 9 -12.26 -71.76 -17.49
CA GLU A 9 -12.76 -70.37 -17.47
C GLU A 9 -11.84 -69.48 -18.33
N HIS A 10 -12.24 -69.25 -19.58
CA HIS A 10 -11.67 -68.16 -20.39
C HIS A 10 -12.35 -66.86 -19.94
N GLY A 11 -11.88 -66.27 -18.84
CA GLY A 11 -11.91 -64.81 -18.72
C GLY A 11 -10.89 -64.22 -19.70
N PRO A 12 -11.10 -63.03 -20.27
CA PRO A 12 -10.11 -62.42 -21.14
C PRO A 12 -8.87 -62.14 -20.28
N SER A 13 -7.84 -62.99 -20.38
CA SER A 13 -6.55 -62.69 -19.79
C SER A 13 -6.00 -61.48 -20.54
N MET A 14 -6.04 -60.31 -19.90
CA MET A 14 -5.28 -59.14 -20.32
C MET A 14 -3.82 -59.57 -20.36
N GLY A 15 -3.27 -59.74 -21.57
CA GLY A 15 -1.86 -60.06 -21.73
C GLY A 15 -1.00 -58.96 -21.09
N PRO A 16 0.25 -59.25 -20.70
CA PRO A 16 1.15 -58.21 -20.22
C PRO A 16 1.33 -57.15 -21.30
N LEU A 17 1.21 -55.86 -20.91
CA LEU A 17 1.55 -54.72 -21.77
C LEU A 17 2.99 -54.87 -22.26
N LEU A 18 3.23 -54.53 -23.52
CA LEU A 18 4.59 -54.41 -24.04
C LEU A 18 5.25 -53.13 -23.54
N SER A 19 6.58 -53.09 -23.56
CA SER A 19 7.36 -51.94 -23.09
C SER A 19 7.01 -50.65 -23.82
N GLU A 20 6.64 -50.72 -25.10
CA GLU A 20 6.32 -49.53 -25.90
C GLU A 20 4.80 -49.31 -26.04
N ALA A 21 3.98 -49.89 -25.15
CA ALA A 21 2.53 -49.72 -25.20
C ALA A 21 2.14 -48.23 -25.13
N LEU A 22 1.29 -47.80 -26.06
CA LEU A 22 0.82 -46.42 -26.12
C LEU A 22 -0.40 -46.20 -25.21
N SER A 23 -0.26 -45.25 -24.30
CA SER A 23 -1.32 -44.63 -23.55
C SER A 23 -1.71 -43.30 -24.19
N ILE A 24 -3.02 -43.11 -24.42
CA ILE A 24 -3.58 -41.84 -24.87
C ILE A 24 -4.42 -41.29 -23.72
N ASP A 25 -4.07 -40.10 -23.23
CA ASP A 25 -4.73 -39.43 -22.10
C ASP A 25 -4.87 -40.29 -20.83
N GLY A 26 -3.87 -41.15 -20.58
CA GLY A 26 -3.79 -42.00 -19.38
C GLY A 26 -4.36 -43.40 -19.54
N GLU A 27 -4.97 -43.71 -20.69
CA GLU A 27 -5.58 -45.01 -20.97
C GLU A 27 -4.81 -45.77 -22.07
N TYR A 28 -4.43 -47.03 -21.82
CA TYR A 28 -3.73 -47.86 -22.81
C TYR A 28 -4.71 -48.45 -23.82
N ILE A 29 -4.38 -48.38 -25.12
CA ILE A 29 -5.25 -48.88 -26.20
C ILE A 29 -5.56 -50.37 -26.02
N GLU A 30 -4.58 -51.14 -25.56
CA GLU A 30 -4.66 -52.58 -25.27
C GLU A 30 -5.79 -52.92 -24.29
N ASN A 31 -6.13 -52.01 -23.37
CA ASN A 31 -7.17 -52.22 -22.38
C ASN A 31 -8.59 -51.99 -22.93
N HIS A 32 -8.71 -51.24 -24.03
CA HIS A 32 -9.99 -50.83 -24.62
C HIS A 32 -10.36 -51.63 -25.87
N ILE A 33 -9.37 -52.23 -26.54
CA ILE A 33 -9.57 -52.91 -27.82
C ILE A 33 -8.99 -54.32 -27.75
N ALA A 34 -9.89 -55.29 -27.61
CA ALA A 34 -9.50 -56.70 -27.56
C ALA A 34 -8.72 -57.07 -28.83
N GLY A 35 -7.58 -57.75 -28.66
CA GLY A 35 -6.73 -58.19 -29.77
C GLY A 35 -5.86 -57.09 -30.39
N TYR A 36 -5.88 -55.87 -29.87
CA TYR A 36 -4.90 -54.82 -30.20
C TYR A 36 -3.60 -55.05 -29.41
N ARG A 37 -2.48 -54.77 -30.05
CA ARG A 37 -1.16 -54.75 -29.39
C ARG A 37 -0.22 -53.78 -30.08
N THR A 38 0.37 -52.87 -29.34
CA THR A 38 1.49 -52.04 -29.82
C THR A 38 2.73 -52.91 -29.99
N LEU A 39 3.32 -52.94 -31.19
CA LEU A 39 4.48 -53.77 -31.52
C LEU A 39 5.80 -52.99 -31.44
N ALA A 40 5.81 -51.78 -31.98
CA ALA A 40 6.97 -50.90 -32.01
C ALA A 40 6.52 -49.44 -32.20
N VAL A 41 7.33 -48.51 -31.72
CA VAL A 41 7.14 -47.07 -31.86
C VAL A 41 8.43 -46.48 -32.44
N SER A 42 8.30 -45.57 -33.40
CA SER A 42 9.43 -44.88 -34.01
C SER A 42 9.19 -43.38 -34.14
N GLY A 43 10.28 -42.63 -34.29
CA GLY A 43 10.26 -41.16 -34.43
C GLY A 43 10.52 -40.41 -33.12
N ARG A 44 10.59 -41.13 -31.99
CA ARG A 44 10.98 -40.58 -30.68
C ARG A 44 12.50 -40.51 -30.53
N GLU A 45 13.23 -41.36 -31.24
CA GLU A 45 14.67 -41.54 -31.14
C GLU A 45 15.45 -40.65 -32.13
N SER A 46 14.75 -40.08 -33.11
CA SER A 46 15.35 -39.27 -34.18
C SER A 46 15.50 -37.80 -33.78
N LEU A 47 16.67 -37.25 -34.09
CA LEU A 47 16.98 -35.83 -33.96
C LEU A 47 17.23 -35.22 -35.34
N GLU A 48 16.40 -34.27 -35.72
CA GLU A 48 16.49 -33.55 -37.00
C GLU A 48 16.47 -32.04 -36.75
N TYR A 49 17.19 -31.28 -37.59
CA TYR A 49 17.19 -29.84 -37.57
C TYR A 49 17.02 -29.29 -38.99
N ASN A 50 16.15 -28.31 -39.14
CA ASN A 50 16.15 -27.43 -40.30
C ASN A 50 17.23 -26.38 -40.11
N VAL A 51 18.24 -26.37 -40.99
CA VAL A 51 19.35 -25.40 -40.98
C VAL A 51 19.06 -24.30 -41.99
N THR A 52 19.32 -23.05 -41.59
CA THR A 52 19.25 -21.88 -42.47
C THR A 52 20.67 -21.39 -42.75
N ASP A 53 21.06 -21.38 -44.02
CA ASP A 53 22.35 -20.90 -44.51
C ASP A 53 22.23 -20.15 -45.85
N GLU A 54 23.26 -19.38 -46.22
CA GLU A 54 23.39 -18.77 -47.56
C GLU A 54 24.78 -18.99 -48.15
N ASP A 55 24.88 -18.93 -49.47
CA ASP A 55 26.16 -18.99 -50.18
C ASP A 55 27.07 -17.82 -49.80
N ARG A 56 28.34 -18.14 -49.54
CA ARG A 56 29.37 -17.11 -49.36
C ARG A 56 29.71 -16.41 -50.68
N PRO A 57 30.28 -15.19 -50.62
CA PRO A 57 30.69 -14.46 -51.82
C PRO A 57 31.60 -15.27 -52.76
N VAL A 58 31.48 -15.04 -54.07
CA VAL A 58 32.23 -15.75 -55.12
C VAL A 58 33.73 -15.74 -54.84
N GLY A 59 34.32 -16.94 -54.78
CA GLY A 59 35.74 -17.15 -54.50
C GLY A 59 36.06 -17.61 -53.06
N ILE A 60 35.04 -17.82 -52.23
CA ILE A 60 35.17 -18.37 -50.87
C ILE A 60 34.40 -19.69 -50.78
N ASP A 61 35.04 -20.76 -50.32
CA ASP A 61 34.41 -22.06 -50.15
C ASP A 61 33.46 -22.08 -48.93
N GLY A 62 32.30 -22.73 -49.08
CA GLY A 62 31.34 -23.02 -48.00
C GLY A 62 30.14 -22.07 -47.88
N MET A 63 29.31 -22.32 -46.87
CA MET A 63 28.07 -21.57 -46.57
C MET A 63 28.23 -20.70 -45.32
N GLU A 64 27.42 -19.64 -45.22
CA GLU A 64 27.25 -18.82 -44.01
C GLU A 64 26.04 -19.32 -43.21
N TYR A 65 26.25 -19.75 -41.96
CA TYR A 65 25.20 -20.32 -41.11
C TYR A 65 24.45 -19.22 -40.34
N TYR A 66 23.12 -19.18 -40.46
CA TYR A 66 22.27 -18.23 -39.73
C TYR A 66 21.56 -18.83 -38.53
N GLY A 67 21.31 -20.14 -38.53
CA GLY A 67 20.60 -20.77 -37.42
C GLY A 67 20.06 -22.16 -37.74
N LYS A 68 19.45 -22.76 -36.73
CA LYS A 68 18.75 -24.04 -36.84
C LYS A 68 17.50 -24.05 -35.99
N ARG A 69 16.51 -24.85 -36.37
CA ARG A 69 15.32 -25.15 -35.55
C ARG A 69 14.94 -26.62 -35.66
N GLN A 70 14.40 -27.18 -34.58
CA GLN A 70 13.82 -28.53 -34.61
C GLN A 70 12.43 -28.43 -35.28
N PRO A 71 12.14 -29.24 -36.32
CA PRO A 71 10.80 -29.30 -36.89
C PRO A 71 9.81 -29.99 -35.94
N ASP A 72 8.55 -30.09 -36.37
CA ASP A 72 7.58 -30.98 -35.75
C ASP A 72 8.08 -32.42 -35.69
N ARG A 73 7.49 -33.22 -34.79
CA ARG A 73 7.82 -34.64 -34.64
C ARG A 73 6.64 -35.49 -35.07
N THR A 74 6.88 -36.48 -35.92
CA THR A 74 5.90 -37.51 -36.23
C THR A 74 6.25 -38.80 -35.49
N ILE A 75 5.33 -39.27 -34.65
CA ILE A 75 5.47 -40.55 -33.94
C ILE A 75 4.66 -41.62 -34.67
N THR A 76 5.34 -42.64 -35.17
CA THR A 76 4.72 -43.76 -35.87
C THR A 76 4.60 -44.95 -34.93
N VAL A 77 3.40 -45.47 -34.77
CA VAL A 77 3.08 -46.58 -33.89
C VAL A 77 2.66 -47.77 -34.74
N LYS A 78 3.48 -48.81 -34.73
CA LYS A 78 3.21 -50.08 -35.37
C LYS A 78 2.43 -50.97 -34.43
N PHE A 79 1.30 -51.49 -34.89
CA PHE A 79 0.40 -52.29 -34.08
C PHE A 79 -0.05 -53.55 -34.79
N SER A 80 -0.43 -54.57 -34.03
CA SER A 80 -1.22 -55.70 -34.53
C SER A 80 -2.65 -55.63 -34.04
N LEU A 81 -3.61 -55.95 -34.89
CA LEU A 81 -5.00 -56.12 -34.51
C LEU A 81 -5.53 -57.47 -34.99
N GLN A 82 -6.01 -58.29 -34.06
CA GLN A 82 -6.55 -59.61 -34.34
C GLN A 82 -7.97 -59.79 -33.80
N ALA A 83 -8.83 -60.41 -34.62
CA ALA A 83 -10.22 -60.70 -34.28
C ALA A 83 -10.58 -62.16 -34.54
N SER A 84 -11.68 -62.61 -33.93
CA SER A 84 -12.25 -63.95 -34.17
C SER A 84 -13.15 -64.02 -35.40
N THR A 85 -13.68 -62.89 -35.87
CA THR A 85 -14.57 -62.79 -37.04
C THR A 85 -14.32 -61.49 -37.80
N ALA A 86 -14.64 -61.44 -39.10
CA ALA A 86 -14.53 -60.22 -39.90
C ALA A 86 -15.40 -59.06 -39.37
N SER A 87 -16.57 -59.37 -38.81
CA SER A 87 -17.44 -58.37 -38.17
C SER A 87 -16.79 -57.77 -36.92
N ALA A 88 -16.22 -58.62 -36.06
CA ALA A 88 -15.48 -58.18 -34.87
C ALA A 88 -14.25 -57.34 -35.26
N PHE A 89 -13.51 -57.74 -36.29
CA PHE A 89 -12.37 -57.00 -36.82
C PHE A 89 -12.74 -55.56 -37.20
N MET A 90 -13.79 -55.39 -38.01
CA MET A 90 -14.26 -54.06 -38.41
C MET A 90 -14.85 -53.25 -37.24
N ALA A 91 -15.38 -53.90 -36.20
CA ALA A 91 -15.82 -53.23 -34.98
C ALA A 91 -14.63 -52.72 -34.16
N GLN A 92 -13.61 -53.56 -33.93
CA GLN A 92 -12.39 -53.20 -33.22
C GLN A 92 -11.61 -52.11 -33.94
N TYR A 93 -11.51 -52.19 -35.27
CA TYR A 93 -10.82 -51.17 -36.07
C TYR A 93 -11.56 -49.81 -36.03
N ARG A 94 -12.90 -49.81 -35.98
CA ARG A 94 -13.69 -48.58 -35.71
C ARG A 94 -13.48 -48.06 -34.29
N GLN A 95 -13.38 -48.93 -33.30
CA GLN A 95 -13.07 -48.56 -31.92
C GLN A 95 -11.68 -47.92 -31.84
N LEU A 96 -10.69 -48.45 -32.56
CA LEU A 96 -9.34 -47.90 -32.63
C LEU A 96 -9.35 -46.47 -33.13
N LYS A 97 -9.94 -46.24 -34.31
CA LYS A 97 -10.09 -44.89 -34.84
C LYS A 97 -10.84 -43.97 -33.88
N ASN A 98 -11.88 -44.46 -33.21
CA ASN A 98 -12.66 -43.67 -32.27
C ASN A 98 -11.91 -43.36 -30.96
N PHE A 99 -11.00 -44.23 -30.53
CA PHE A 99 -10.17 -44.03 -29.34
C PHE A 99 -9.04 -43.02 -29.60
N CYS A 100 -8.42 -43.11 -30.78
CA CYS A 100 -7.30 -42.27 -31.17
C CYS A 100 -7.72 -40.90 -31.75
N LYS A 101 -9.00 -40.70 -32.12
CA LYS A 101 -9.46 -39.39 -32.62
C LYS A 101 -9.32 -38.28 -31.57
N GLY A 102 -9.13 -37.05 -32.03
CA GLY A 102 -9.02 -35.85 -31.20
C GLY A 102 -7.71 -35.12 -31.44
N ASP A 103 -7.65 -33.88 -30.98
CA ASP A 103 -6.54 -32.96 -31.22
C ASP A 103 -5.70 -32.80 -29.95
N ASN A 104 -4.37 -32.68 -30.09
CA ASN A 104 -3.42 -32.40 -29.02
C ASN A 104 -3.56 -33.34 -27.80
N ARG A 105 -3.66 -34.64 -28.08
CA ARG A 105 -3.83 -35.71 -27.07
C ARG A 105 -2.47 -36.03 -26.44
N LYS A 106 -2.46 -36.40 -25.15
CA LYS A 106 -1.23 -36.80 -24.45
C LYS A 106 -0.85 -38.22 -24.82
N LEU A 107 0.29 -38.38 -25.48
CA LEU A 107 0.84 -39.66 -25.91
C LEU A 107 1.94 -40.07 -24.94
N ARG A 108 1.70 -41.13 -24.16
CA ARG A 108 2.64 -41.67 -23.17
C ARG A 108 2.97 -43.11 -23.51
N PHE A 109 4.21 -43.52 -23.28
CA PHE A 109 4.67 -44.87 -23.56
C PHE A 109 5.05 -45.59 -22.27
N ALA A 110 4.85 -46.90 -22.23
CA ALA A 110 5.08 -47.68 -21.01
C ALA A 110 6.56 -47.76 -20.58
N ASP A 111 7.50 -47.47 -21.49
CA ASP A 111 8.95 -47.39 -21.27
C ASP A 111 9.35 -46.05 -20.62
N GLU A 112 8.57 -44.99 -20.84
CA GLU A 112 8.73 -43.65 -20.25
C GLU A 112 7.43 -43.17 -19.56
N PRO A 113 7.02 -43.80 -18.44
CA PRO A 113 5.67 -43.64 -17.88
C PRO A 113 5.39 -42.28 -17.19
N ASN A 114 6.41 -41.43 -17.02
CA ASN A 114 6.28 -40.13 -16.32
C ASN A 114 6.48 -38.93 -17.25
N ALA A 115 6.37 -39.15 -18.57
CA ALA A 115 6.47 -38.11 -19.57
C ALA A 115 5.54 -38.39 -20.75
N HIS A 116 5.22 -37.35 -21.52
CA HIS A 116 4.34 -37.47 -22.67
C HIS A 116 4.72 -36.51 -23.79
N TYR A 117 4.35 -36.88 -25.01
CA TYR A 117 4.24 -35.96 -26.13
C TYR A 117 2.81 -35.43 -26.23
N VAL A 118 2.63 -34.30 -26.90
CA VAL A 118 1.31 -33.78 -27.28
C VAL A 118 1.17 -33.93 -28.78
N GLY A 119 0.24 -34.78 -29.22
CA GLY A 119 0.11 -35.13 -30.63
C GLY A 119 -1.31 -35.39 -31.09
N THR A 120 -1.50 -35.29 -32.40
CA THR A 120 -2.79 -35.47 -33.09
C THR A 120 -2.68 -36.60 -34.10
N LEU A 121 -3.62 -37.54 -34.08
CA LEU A 121 -3.65 -38.64 -35.05
C LEU A 121 -3.86 -38.09 -36.47
N VAL A 122 -2.97 -38.43 -37.40
CA VAL A 122 -3.07 -37.99 -38.81
C VAL A 122 -3.47 -39.14 -39.72
N THR A 123 -2.85 -40.31 -39.55
CA THR A 123 -3.10 -41.48 -40.40
C THR A 123 -3.19 -42.77 -39.58
N VAL A 124 -3.98 -43.72 -40.10
CA VAL A 124 -3.99 -45.12 -39.68
C VAL A 124 -4.10 -45.94 -40.96
N ASP A 125 -3.21 -46.89 -41.17
CA ASP A 125 -3.15 -47.70 -42.39
C ASP A 125 -4.40 -48.53 -42.62
N GLU A 126 -4.90 -48.54 -43.85
CA GLU A 126 -6.02 -49.39 -44.24
C GLU A 126 -5.66 -50.88 -44.11
N PRO A 127 -6.52 -51.70 -43.48
CA PRO A 127 -6.24 -53.13 -43.32
C PRO A 127 -6.35 -53.88 -44.66
N ASP A 128 -5.44 -54.84 -44.89
CA ASP A 128 -5.48 -55.72 -46.06
C ASP A 128 -6.84 -56.44 -46.18
N SER A 129 -7.36 -56.50 -47.41
CA SER A 129 -8.68 -57.11 -47.68
C SER A 129 -8.69 -58.60 -47.34
N GLY A 130 -9.75 -59.04 -46.65
CA GLY A 130 -9.98 -60.44 -46.32
C GLY A 130 -9.17 -60.99 -45.14
N GLN A 131 -8.34 -60.16 -44.48
CA GLN A 131 -7.59 -60.54 -43.28
C GLN A 131 -8.37 -60.20 -42.01
N ILE A 132 -8.26 -61.05 -40.98
CA ILE A 132 -8.80 -60.81 -39.62
C ILE A 132 -7.69 -60.63 -38.58
N SER A 133 -6.44 -60.60 -39.04
CA SER A 133 -5.22 -60.37 -38.28
C SER A 133 -4.32 -59.53 -39.16
N VAL A 134 -4.09 -58.28 -38.78
CA VAL A 134 -3.26 -57.34 -39.55
C VAL A 134 -2.17 -56.74 -38.68
N VAL A 135 -1.09 -56.34 -39.34
CA VAL A 135 -0.09 -55.42 -38.79
C VAL A 135 -0.20 -54.14 -39.58
N GLY A 136 -0.45 -53.03 -38.90
CA GLY A 136 -0.59 -51.71 -39.51
C GLY A 136 0.19 -50.66 -38.74
N GLU A 137 0.28 -49.47 -39.31
CA GLU A 137 0.94 -48.32 -38.70
C GLU A 137 -0.07 -47.17 -38.55
N MET A 138 0.13 -46.35 -37.51
CA MET A 138 -0.58 -45.09 -37.33
C MET A 138 0.41 -43.99 -36.99
N ALA A 139 0.18 -42.79 -37.49
CA ALA A 139 1.07 -41.66 -37.30
C ALA A 139 0.41 -40.55 -36.50
N PHE A 140 1.12 -40.04 -35.50
CA PHE A 140 0.74 -38.88 -34.71
C PHE A 140 1.67 -37.71 -35.02
N TYR A 141 1.08 -36.56 -35.33
CA TYR A 141 1.78 -35.30 -35.53
C TYR A 141 1.88 -34.53 -34.22
N CYS A 142 3.11 -34.21 -33.79
CA CYS A 142 3.43 -33.47 -32.58
C CYS A 142 4.01 -32.10 -32.97
N PRO A 143 3.26 -30.99 -32.82
CA PRO A 143 3.74 -29.65 -33.18
C PRO A 143 4.89 -29.19 -32.29
N ASP A 144 4.85 -29.50 -30.99
CA ASP A 144 6.01 -29.41 -30.11
C ASP A 144 6.75 -30.76 -30.16
N PRO A 145 8.00 -30.79 -30.63
CA PRO A 145 8.75 -32.04 -30.77
C PRO A 145 9.27 -32.60 -29.44
N HIS A 146 9.17 -31.85 -28.33
CA HIS A 146 9.78 -32.24 -27.06
C HIS A 146 8.91 -33.22 -26.27
N LEU A 147 9.58 -34.13 -25.56
CA LEU A 147 8.98 -34.94 -24.52
C LEU A 147 8.82 -34.09 -23.25
N ILE A 148 7.62 -34.05 -22.66
CA ILE A 148 7.30 -33.21 -21.51
C ILE A 148 7.11 -34.08 -20.26
N SER A 149 7.79 -33.74 -19.17
CA SER A 149 7.60 -34.43 -17.89
C SER A 149 6.22 -34.17 -17.30
N ASP A 150 5.60 -35.20 -16.72
CA ASP A 150 4.40 -35.05 -15.91
C ASP A 150 4.70 -34.52 -14.50
N MET A 151 5.96 -34.60 -14.07
CA MET A 151 6.40 -34.14 -12.76
C MET A 151 6.61 -32.63 -12.77
N LEU A 152 5.97 -31.95 -11.83
CA LEU A 152 6.20 -30.53 -11.56
C LEU A 152 7.39 -30.39 -10.60
N ASN A 153 8.44 -29.71 -11.04
CA ASN A 153 9.54 -29.30 -10.18
C ASN A 153 9.20 -27.94 -9.59
N SER A 154 9.69 -27.67 -8.38
CA SER A 154 9.37 -26.48 -7.63
C SER A 154 10.56 -26.09 -6.76
N ASP A 155 11.09 -24.90 -6.98
CA ASP A 155 12.18 -24.31 -6.20
C ASP A 155 11.68 -23.03 -5.53
N THR A 156 12.03 -22.84 -4.27
CA THR A 156 11.63 -21.66 -3.50
C THR A 156 12.80 -20.69 -3.40
N ALA A 157 12.55 -19.42 -3.68
CA ALA A 157 13.57 -18.39 -3.56
C ALA A 157 13.95 -18.15 -2.09
N VAL A 158 15.23 -17.92 -1.85
CA VAL A 158 15.79 -17.59 -0.54
C VAL A 158 16.49 -16.23 -0.59
N THR A 159 16.56 -15.54 0.55
CA THR A 159 17.27 -14.26 0.58
C THR A 159 18.76 -14.48 0.78
N GLU A 160 19.55 -14.11 -0.23
CA GLU A 160 21.01 -14.20 -0.23
C GLU A 160 21.61 -12.82 -0.52
N ASN A 161 22.52 -12.35 0.34
CA ASN A 161 23.15 -11.02 0.21
C ASN A 161 22.14 -9.86 0.02
N GLY A 162 20.93 -9.99 0.56
CA GLY A 162 19.89 -8.98 0.44
C GLY A 162 19.09 -9.02 -0.87
N ILE A 163 19.34 -9.98 -1.76
CA ILE A 163 18.55 -10.26 -2.98
C ILE A 163 17.73 -11.53 -2.76
N LEU A 164 16.52 -11.61 -3.32
CA LEU A 164 15.71 -12.83 -3.26
C LEU A 164 16.04 -13.67 -4.51
N THR A 165 16.61 -14.85 -4.33
CA THR A 165 17.17 -15.66 -5.42
C THR A 165 16.65 -17.10 -5.36
N ALA A 166 16.17 -17.62 -6.49
CA ALA A 166 15.88 -19.04 -6.67
C ALA A 166 16.99 -19.68 -7.49
N HIS A 167 17.55 -20.78 -6.99
CA HIS A 167 18.49 -21.63 -7.72
C HIS A 167 17.72 -22.76 -8.37
N VAL A 168 17.68 -22.77 -9.70
CA VAL A 168 16.92 -23.75 -10.47
C VAL A 168 17.88 -24.56 -11.34
N ASN A 169 17.76 -25.89 -11.29
CA ASN A 169 18.50 -26.78 -12.18
C ASN A 169 17.57 -27.46 -13.17
N ASN A 170 17.64 -27.04 -14.44
CA ASN A 170 17.01 -27.75 -15.53
C ASN A 170 17.97 -28.83 -16.08
N ASP A 171 17.92 -30.03 -15.49
CA ASP A 171 18.68 -31.22 -15.95
C ASP A 171 18.05 -31.93 -17.17
N GLY A 172 17.04 -31.31 -17.80
CA GLY A 172 16.48 -31.75 -19.06
C GLY A 172 17.44 -31.54 -20.24
N SER A 173 17.01 -31.90 -21.44
CA SER A 173 17.77 -31.64 -22.67
C SER A 173 17.20 -30.51 -23.53
N ALA A 174 16.17 -29.82 -23.05
CA ALA A 174 15.56 -28.66 -23.70
C ALA A 174 15.22 -27.54 -22.70
N GLU A 175 15.02 -26.32 -23.23
CA GLU A 175 14.55 -25.17 -22.43
C GLU A 175 13.10 -25.37 -21.98
N VAL A 176 12.76 -24.83 -20.81
CA VAL A 176 11.45 -25.06 -20.16
C VAL A 176 10.76 -23.75 -19.84
N TYR A 177 9.43 -23.78 -19.78
CA TYR A 177 8.61 -22.63 -19.42
C TYR A 177 8.39 -22.58 -17.90
N PRO A 178 9.02 -21.66 -17.15
CA PRO A 178 8.73 -21.47 -15.74
C PRO A 178 7.36 -20.81 -15.52
N VAL A 179 6.77 -21.13 -14.36
CA VAL A 179 5.70 -20.37 -13.73
C VAL A 179 6.23 -19.78 -12.43
N TYR A 180 6.20 -18.46 -12.32
CA TYR A 180 6.59 -17.75 -11.11
C TYR A 180 5.36 -17.46 -10.27
N ARG A 181 5.34 -17.94 -9.02
CA ARG A 181 4.31 -17.63 -8.01
C ARG A 181 4.92 -16.76 -6.93
N ILE A 182 4.36 -15.56 -6.74
CA ILE A 182 4.88 -14.55 -5.81
C ILE A 182 3.78 -14.15 -4.84
N LYS A 183 3.94 -14.50 -3.56
CA LYS A 183 3.01 -14.19 -2.49
C LYS A 183 3.55 -13.06 -1.60
N HIS A 184 2.86 -11.92 -1.60
CA HIS A 184 3.25 -10.75 -0.83
C HIS A 184 2.89 -10.91 0.65
N ALA A 185 3.86 -10.70 1.54
CA ALA A 185 3.63 -10.64 2.99
C ALA A 185 3.23 -9.24 3.45
N THR A 186 3.78 -8.22 2.81
CA THR A 186 3.43 -6.81 2.99
C THR A 186 3.18 -6.18 1.64
N GLU A 187 2.63 -4.97 1.64
CA GLU A 187 2.36 -4.24 0.41
C GLU A 187 3.61 -4.02 -0.47
N ASN A 188 3.37 -3.88 -1.77
CA ASN A 188 4.38 -3.71 -2.80
C ASN A 188 3.77 -3.00 -4.03
N GLY A 189 4.57 -2.24 -4.77
CA GLY A 189 4.13 -1.53 -5.99
C GLY A 189 4.82 -2.01 -7.27
N TYR A 190 5.86 -2.85 -7.13
CA TYR A 190 6.74 -3.26 -8.23
C TYR A 190 7.35 -4.64 -7.96
N LEU A 191 7.55 -5.41 -9.03
CA LEU A 191 8.31 -6.64 -9.02
C LEU A 191 9.15 -6.75 -10.30
N GLY A 192 10.46 -6.90 -10.14
CA GLY A 192 11.37 -7.33 -11.22
C GLY A 192 11.75 -8.80 -11.04
N ILE A 193 11.76 -9.56 -12.14
CA ILE A 193 12.25 -10.93 -12.25
C ILE A 193 13.39 -10.92 -13.26
N VAL A 194 14.58 -11.34 -12.85
CA VAL A 194 15.78 -11.31 -13.69
C VAL A 194 16.39 -12.69 -13.74
N GLN A 195 16.61 -13.18 -14.96
CA GLN A 195 17.36 -14.41 -15.21
C GLN A 195 18.24 -14.26 -16.45
N LYS A 196 19.04 -15.29 -16.73
CA LYS A 196 19.97 -15.29 -17.89
C LYS A 196 19.27 -15.06 -19.24
N GLY A 197 18.03 -15.52 -19.38
CA GLY A 197 17.25 -15.40 -20.61
C GLY A 197 16.59 -14.03 -20.82
N GLY A 198 16.53 -13.17 -19.80
CA GLY A 198 15.85 -11.88 -19.91
C GLY A 198 15.37 -11.34 -18.55
N ALA A 199 14.72 -10.18 -18.59
CA ALA A 199 14.10 -9.55 -17.44
C ALA A 199 12.61 -9.31 -17.69
N LEU A 200 11.81 -9.46 -16.63
CA LEU A 200 10.39 -9.18 -16.65
C LEU A 200 10.06 -8.26 -15.46
N GLU A 201 9.47 -7.11 -15.76
CA GLU A 201 9.08 -6.12 -14.77
C GLU A 201 7.56 -5.93 -14.76
N ILE A 202 6.96 -5.90 -13.57
CA ILE A 202 5.51 -5.73 -13.36
C ILE A 202 5.28 -4.62 -12.34
N GLY A 203 4.30 -3.76 -12.60
CA GLY A 203 3.90 -2.70 -11.69
C GLY A 203 4.54 -1.36 -12.03
N ASN A 204 4.89 -0.56 -11.01
CA ASN A 204 5.55 0.72 -11.21
C ASN A 204 6.69 0.90 -10.22
N ARG A 205 7.92 0.96 -10.74
CA ARG A 205 9.15 1.12 -9.95
C ARG A 205 9.19 2.40 -9.12
N ASP A 206 8.51 3.45 -9.59
CA ASP A 206 8.43 4.76 -8.95
C ASP A 206 7.14 4.94 -8.11
N GLU A 207 6.40 3.86 -7.83
CA GLU A 207 5.22 3.92 -6.96
C GLU A 207 5.64 4.35 -5.54
N ALA A 208 5.02 5.42 -5.05
CA ALA A 208 5.33 6.01 -3.76
C ALA A 208 4.44 5.43 -2.67
N ASP A 209 5.05 4.93 -1.60
CA ASP A 209 4.38 4.35 -0.43
C ASP A 209 3.67 5.42 0.43
N VAL A 210 4.21 6.65 0.44
CA VAL A 210 3.74 7.71 1.34
C VAL A 210 3.76 9.11 0.71
N GLU A 211 2.84 9.97 1.14
CA GLU A 211 2.80 11.40 0.78
C GLU A 211 2.88 12.33 2.00
N PRO A 212 3.70 13.41 1.94
CA PRO A 212 3.73 14.43 2.98
C PRO A 212 2.54 15.38 2.87
N TYR A 213 1.92 15.71 4.00
CA TYR A 213 0.86 16.72 4.09
C TYR A 213 0.94 17.49 5.41
N THR A 214 0.15 18.55 5.56
CA THR A 214 0.02 19.26 6.83
C THR A 214 -1.42 19.28 7.33
N ARG A 215 -1.62 19.24 8.65
CA ARG A 215 -2.94 19.37 9.28
C ARG A 215 -2.90 20.25 10.52
N SER A 216 -4.07 20.66 11.00
CA SER A 216 -4.22 21.34 12.29
C SER A 216 -4.43 20.35 13.42
N GLU A 217 -3.88 20.64 14.60
CA GLU A 217 -4.03 19.84 15.82
C GLU A 217 -4.50 20.71 16.98
N VAL A 218 -5.64 20.37 17.58
CA VAL A 218 -6.12 21.03 18.81
C VAL A 218 -5.22 20.58 19.96
N LEU A 219 -4.59 21.54 20.64
CA LEU A 219 -3.62 21.25 21.70
C LEU A 219 -4.19 21.45 23.11
N THR A 220 -5.34 22.10 23.26
CA THR A 220 -5.94 22.34 24.57
C THR A 220 -7.07 21.35 24.88
N ALA A 221 -7.14 20.94 26.14
CA ALA A 221 -8.28 20.27 26.74
C ALA A 221 -9.29 21.26 27.37
N GLY A 222 -8.95 22.55 27.46
CA GLY A 222 -9.80 23.62 28.00
C GLY A 222 -9.13 24.44 29.11
N ILE A 223 -9.92 25.16 29.92
CA ILE A 223 -9.40 26.03 30.99
C ILE A 223 -8.59 25.26 32.04
N THR A 224 -8.82 23.95 32.21
CA THR A 224 -8.09 23.11 33.19
C THR A 224 -6.59 22.98 32.92
N ASP A 225 -6.15 23.25 31.69
CA ASP A 225 -4.74 23.26 31.32
C ASP A 225 -3.98 24.46 31.91
N PHE A 226 -4.69 25.53 32.23
CA PHE A 226 -4.09 26.73 32.81
C PHE A 226 -3.68 26.48 34.25
N LYS A 227 -2.43 26.82 34.57
CA LYS A 227 -1.89 26.76 35.93
C LYS A 227 -1.63 28.16 36.48
N PRO A 228 -1.74 28.39 37.80
CA PRO A 228 -1.40 29.68 38.39
C PRO A 228 -0.03 30.18 37.92
N TYR A 229 0.05 31.47 37.60
CA TYR A 229 1.26 32.10 37.08
C TYR A 229 1.53 33.40 37.83
N ALA A 230 2.68 33.48 38.48
CA ALA A 230 3.13 34.65 39.26
C ALA A 230 4.34 35.36 38.62
N GLY A 231 4.65 35.04 37.36
CA GLY A 231 5.71 35.72 36.60
C GLY A 231 5.24 37.05 36.02
N VAL A 232 6.09 37.68 35.20
CA VAL A 232 5.85 39.03 34.66
C VAL A 232 4.64 39.02 33.71
N ASN A 233 3.82 40.07 33.76
CA ASN A 233 2.79 40.29 32.75
C ASN A 233 3.43 40.59 31.38
N ALA A 234 3.18 39.73 30.38
CA ALA A 234 3.89 39.79 29.11
C ALA A 234 3.73 41.13 28.37
N LYS A 235 2.55 41.76 28.49
CA LYS A 235 2.25 43.04 27.84
C LYS A 235 2.84 44.23 28.57
N ASN A 236 2.75 44.28 29.90
CA ASN A 236 3.29 45.39 30.68
C ASN A 236 3.77 44.93 32.06
N PRO A 237 5.10 44.92 32.30
CA PRO A 237 5.66 44.53 33.61
C PRO A 237 5.19 45.36 34.81
N ALA A 238 4.64 46.57 34.59
CA ALA A 238 4.05 47.37 35.66
C ALA A 238 2.71 46.82 36.18
N ILE A 239 2.08 45.89 35.46
CA ILE A 239 0.88 45.19 35.91
C ILE A 239 1.31 44.03 36.82
N LEU A 240 0.92 44.08 38.09
CA LEU A 240 1.37 43.11 39.09
C LEU A 240 0.50 41.84 39.08
N THR A 241 1.16 40.70 38.95
CA THR A 241 0.58 39.34 38.92
C THR A 241 0.68 38.66 40.31
N ASN A 242 0.23 39.37 41.34
CA ASN A 242 0.37 38.95 42.76
C ASN A 242 -0.95 38.57 43.43
N GLY A 243 -2.01 38.43 42.65
CA GLY A 243 -3.29 37.85 43.05
C GLY A 243 -3.46 36.40 42.57
N THR A 244 -4.68 35.88 42.65
CA THR A 244 -5.02 34.52 42.20
C THR A 244 -6.31 34.51 41.37
N LEU A 245 -6.36 33.63 40.38
CA LEU A 245 -7.59 33.30 39.65
C LEU A 245 -8.17 31.99 40.17
N GLU A 246 -9.48 31.83 40.06
CA GLU A 246 -10.14 30.57 40.30
C GLU A 246 -11.07 30.19 39.16
N LEU A 247 -11.14 28.90 38.88
CA LEU A 247 -12.18 28.32 38.05
C LEU A 247 -13.39 28.01 38.95
N GLY A 248 -14.47 28.77 38.80
CA GLY A 248 -15.69 28.53 39.55
C GLY A 248 -16.38 27.22 39.15
N SER A 249 -17.28 26.73 40.00
CA SER A 249 -18.11 25.54 39.71
C SER A 249 -19.03 25.70 38.50
N ASP A 250 -19.29 26.95 38.09
CA ASP A 250 -20.03 27.32 36.89
C ASP A 250 -19.16 27.29 35.61
N GLY A 251 -17.88 26.90 35.70
CA GLY A 251 -16.97 26.76 34.58
C GLY A 251 -16.30 28.06 34.13
N TYR A 252 -16.43 29.15 34.89
CA TYR A 252 -15.81 30.44 34.55
C TYR A 252 -14.56 30.72 35.38
N LEU A 253 -13.47 31.06 34.69
CA LEU A 253 -12.25 31.58 35.28
C LEU A 253 -12.45 33.06 35.64
N ARG A 254 -12.22 33.41 36.91
CA ARG A 254 -12.43 34.76 37.45
C ARG A 254 -11.37 35.12 38.48
N LEU A 255 -11.31 36.41 38.83
CA LEU A 255 -10.46 36.88 39.91
C LEU A 255 -10.95 36.36 41.27
N LYS A 256 -10.07 35.68 42.01
CA LYS A 256 -10.33 35.23 43.40
C LYS A 256 -9.76 36.22 44.40
N THR A 257 -8.49 36.55 44.25
CA THR A 257 -7.81 37.56 45.08
C THR A 257 -7.08 38.53 44.16
N ALA A 258 -7.22 39.83 44.40
CA ALA A 258 -6.53 40.85 43.61
C ALA A 258 -5.04 40.95 43.95
N GLY A 259 -4.61 40.51 45.14
CA GLY A 259 -3.30 40.87 45.67
C GLY A 259 -3.26 42.34 46.07
N SER A 260 -2.08 42.96 45.99
CA SER A 260 -1.84 44.33 46.45
C SER A 260 -1.12 45.17 45.40
N GLY A 261 -1.54 46.41 45.20
CA GLY A 261 -0.85 47.36 44.31
C GLY A 261 -1.50 48.74 44.32
N THR A 262 -0.78 49.72 43.78
CA THR A 262 -1.26 51.11 43.64
C THR A 262 -1.86 51.38 42.26
N HIS A 263 -1.74 50.43 41.33
CA HIS A 263 -2.25 50.51 39.96
C HIS A 263 -2.87 49.17 39.54
N TRP A 264 -2.77 48.74 38.29
CA TRP A 264 -3.29 47.44 37.84
C TRP A 264 -2.59 46.26 38.54
N HIS A 265 -3.36 45.46 39.26
CA HIS A 265 -2.88 44.24 39.89
C HIS A 265 -3.97 43.17 39.97
N GLY A 266 -3.59 41.89 39.97
CA GLY A 266 -4.54 40.80 39.89
C GLY A 266 -3.92 39.41 39.81
N GLY A 267 -4.76 38.42 39.52
CA GLY A 267 -4.34 37.05 39.31
C GLY A 267 -3.99 36.76 37.86
N SER A 268 -3.07 35.81 37.67
CA SER A 268 -2.74 35.28 36.34
C SER A 268 -2.63 33.76 36.37
N CYS A 269 -2.90 33.16 35.22
CA CYS A 269 -2.62 31.76 34.93
C CYS A 269 -2.04 31.62 33.53
N GLN A 270 -1.27 30.57 33.28
CA GLN A 270 -0.68 30.29 32.00
C GLN A 270 -0.92 28.83 31.60
N TRP A 271 -1.33 28.63 30.36
CA TRP A 271 -1.30 27.34 29.70
C TRP A 271 -0.04 27.27 28.84
N ASN A 272 0.88 26.37 29.19
CA ASN A 272 2.02 26.05 28.33
C ASN A 272 1.56 25.06 27.26
N LEU A 273 1.85 25.36 25.99
CA LEU A 273 1.48 24.47 24.89
C LEU A 273 2.19 23.11 25.07
N PRO A 274 1.46 21.99 24.99
CA PRO A 274 2.08 20.67 24.97
C PRO A 274 2.82 20.44 23.65
N ALA A 275 3.54 19.32 23.56
CA ALA A 275 4.04 18.83 22.29
C ALA A 275 2.88 18.46 21.35
N ASP A 276 3.07 18.68 20.05
CA ASP A 276 2.19 18.10 19.03
C ASP A 276 2.43 16.59 18.89
N SER A 277 1.68 15.96 17.98
CA SER A 277 1.81 14.52 17.75
C SER A 277 3.11 14.08 17.05
N ASN A 278 4.02 15.01 16.70
CA ASN A 278 5.40 14.71 16.28
C ASN A 278 6.42 14.97 17.40
N GLY A 279 5.97 15.34 18.60
CA GLY A 279 6.84 15.68 19.73
C GLY A 279 7.36 17.12 19.71
N GLU A 280 6.93 17.98 18.79
CA GLU A 280 7.40 19.36 18.71
C GLU A 280 6.62 20.27 19.68
N VAL A 281 7.34 20.92 20.60
CA VAL A 281 6.76 21.92 21.50
C VAL A 281 6.70 23.30 20.83
N GLY A 282 5.56 23.97 21.03
CA GLY A 282 5.28 25.31 20.53
C GLY A 282 4.75 25.34 19.10
N ALA A 283 4.19 26.49 18.72
CA ALA A 283 3.49 26.66 17.46
C ALA A 283 3.93 27.93 16.72
N LYS A 284 4.51 27.78 15.51
CA LYS A 284 4.80 28.92 14.62
C LYS A 284 3.51 29.54 14.06
N ASN A 285 2.56 28.68 13.73
CA ASN A 285 1.21 29.03 13.30
C ASN A 285 0.23 28.52 14.35
N PHE A 286 -0.53 29.43 14.94
CA PHE A 286 -1.38 29.12 16.09
C PHE A 286 -2.68 29.91 16.01
N TYR A 287 -3.78 29.22 16.24
CA TYR A 287 -5.10 29.81 16.35
C TYR A 287 -5.64 29.60 17.75
N LEU A 288 -6.13 30.67 18.36
CA LEU A 288 -6.76 30.67 19.67
C LEU A 288 -8.14 31.29 19.55
N TRP A 289 -9.17 30.51 19.89
CA TRP A 289 -10.51 31.02 20.10
C TRP A 289 -10.80 31.06 21.60
N PHE A 290 -11.47 32.09 22.08
CA PHE A 290 -11.83 32.20 23.48
C PHE A 290 -13.10 33.01 23.68
N ARG A 291 -13.70 32.87 24.87
CA ARG A 291 -14.92 33.56 25.23
C ARG A 291 -14.80 34.30 26.55
N LEU A 292 -15.12 35.59 26.53
CA LEU A 292 -15.02 36.47 27.69
C LEU A 292 -16.31 37.25 27.97
N HIS A 293 -16.56 37.52 29.24
CA HIS A 293 -17.69 38.33 29.70
C HIS A 293 -17.17 39.51 30.53
N PHE A 294 -17.64 40.71 30.17
CA PHE A 294 -17.20 41.97 30.76
C PHE A 294 -18.37 42.96 30.85
N MET A 295 -19.03 43.03 32.01
CA MET A 295 -20.24 43.85 32.23
C MET A 295 -20.23 44.54 33.59
N THR A 296 -20.75 45.75 33.65
CA THR A 296 -20.86 46.57 34.86
C THR A 296 -22.30 46.68 35.33
N GLY A 297 -22.51 46.62 36.64
CA GLY A 297 -23.80 46.91 37.28
C GLY A 297 -23.90 48.33 37.84
N LEU A 298 -22.77 49.03 38.02
CA LEU A 298 -22.69 50.36 38.64
C LEU A 298 -21.68 51.26 37.94
N MET A 299 -21.90 52.57 38.02
CA MET A 299 -20.96 53.58 37.51
C MET A 299 -19.64 53.56 38.30
N GLY A 300 -18.54 53.86 37.62
CA GLY A 300 -17.22 53.94 38.23
C GLY A 300 -16.58 52.60 38.62
N GLN A 301 -17.19 51.46 38.26
CA GLN A 301 -16.55 50.16 38.40
C GLN A 301 -15.28 50.07 37.53
N THR A 302 -14.26 49.34 37.95
CA THR A 302 -13.02 49.17 37.17
C THR A 302 -12.62 47.70 37.09
N GLY A 303 -11.96 47.32 36.00
CA GLY A 303 -11.50 45.94 35.80
C GLY A 303 -10.68 45.79 34.53
N LEU A 304 -9.87 44.73 34.51
CA LEU A 304 -9.01 44.37 33.39
C LEU A 304 -9.05 42.86 33.19
N ILE A 305 -9.23 42.43 31.95
CA ILE A 305 -8.99 41.05 31.50
C ILE A 305 -8.07 41.06 30.27
N GLN A 306 -7.06 40.19 30.26
CA GLN A 306 -6.10 40.05 29.16
C GLN A 306 -5.94 38.58 28.80
N VAL A 307 -5.88 38.29 27.50
CA VAL A 307 -5.51 36.99 26.92
C VAL A 307 -4.33 37.22 26.00
N MET A 308 -3.18 36.61 26.31
CA MET A 308 -1.89 36.92 25.68
C MET A 308 -1.21 35.65 25.17
N LEU A 309 -0.75 35.67 23.93
CA LEU A 309 0.17 34.68 23.37
C LEU A 309 1.60 35.07 23.74
N VAL A 310 2.37 34.14 24.28
CA VAL A 310 3.75 34.37 24.72
C VAL A 310 4.74 33.42 24.07
N ASP A 311 5.98 33.88 23.89
CA ASP A 311 7.10 33.07 23.39
C ASP A 311 7.81 32.31 24.53
N ALA A 312 8.93 31.64 24.20
CA ALA A 312 9.71 30.86 25.17
C ALA A 312 10.31 31.69 26.31
N GLY A 313 10.58 32.98 26.06
CA GLY A 313 11.07 33.92 27.06
C GLY A 313 9.96 34.58 27.88
N GLY A 314 8.69 34.27 27.60
CA GLY A 314 7.54 34.96 28.20
C GLY A 314 7.28 36.34 27.59
N ASN A 315 7.89 36.68 26.45
CA ASN A 315 7.63 37.93 25.76
C ASN A 315 6.29 37.87 25.03
N LEU A 316 5.62 39.02 24.94
CA LEU A 316 4.37 39.15 24.22
C LEU A 316 4.58 38.87 22.73
N ILE A 317 3.74 37.99 22.16
CA ILE A 317 3.55 37.85 20.71
C ILE A 317 2.32 38.66 20.29
N ALA A 318 1.18 38.39 20.92
CA ALA A 318 -0.09 39.07 20.70
C ALA A 318 -0.90 39.11 22.00
N GLY A 319 -1.71 40.15 22.20
CA GLY A 319 -2.56 40.29 23.38
C GLY A 319 -3.91 40.91 23.02
N PHE A 320 -4.98 40.28 23.48
CA PHE A 320 -6.34 40.82 23.43
C PHE A 320 -6.73 41.25 24.85
N GLU A 321 -7.18 42.47 25.04
CA GLU A 321 -7.50 42.99 26.36
C GLU A 321 -8.74 43.87 26.39
N VAL A 322 -9.50 43.74 27.49
CA VAL A 322 -10.64 44.60 27.80
C VAL A 322 -10.35 45.34 29.09
N HIS A 323 -10.41 46.66 29.00
CA HIS A 323 -10.06 47.58 30.07
C HIS A 323 -11.25 48.46 30.44
N LYS A 324 -11.44 48.64 31.74
CA LYS A 324 -12.28 49.70 32.28
C LYS A 324 -11.53 50.42 33.39
N GLU A 325 -10.99 51.58 33.07
CA GLU A 325 -10.24 52.44 33.99
C GLU A 325 -11.03 53.67 34.47
N ASP A 326 -12.18 53.96 33.85
CA ASP A 326 -13.05 55.06 34.23
C ASP A 326 -13.67 54.83 35.61
N THR A 327 -13.20 55.59 36.60
CA THR A 327 -13.60 55.50 38.01
C THR A 327 -14.88 56.25 38.35
N THR A 328 -15.45 56.99 37.38
CA THR A 328 -16.64 57.83 37.60
C THR A 328 -17.81 57.45 36.69
N GLY A 329 -17.55 57.22 35.40
CA GLY A 329 -18.55 56.86 34.42
C GLY A 329 -18.53 55.37 34.07
N ASN A 330 -19.03 55.06 32.87
CA ASN A 330 -19.15 53.69 32.39
C ASN A 330 -18.47 53.45 31.04
N LYS A 331 -17.36 54.13 30.78
CA LYS A 331 -16.60 53.91 29.55
C LYS A 331 -15.58 52.79 29.73
N ALA A 332 -15.59 51.81 28.82
CA ALA A 332 -14.59 50.76 28.71
C ALA A 332 -14.01 50.76 27.28
N TYR A 333 -12.92 50.03 27.06
CA TYR A 333 -12.39 49.80 25.72
C TYR A 333 -11.82 48.40 25.57
N VAL A 334 -11.89 47.88 24.35
CA VAL A 334 -11.14 46.69 23.92
C VAL A 334 -9.95 47.14 23.09
N GLN A 335 -8.84 46.42 23.18
CA GLN A 335 -7.70 46.66 22.31
C GLN A 335 -6.91 45.39 22.02
N GLY A 336 -6.28 45.38 20.85
CA GLY A 336 -5.33 44.36 20.42
C GLY A 336 -3.91 44.91 20.40
N TRP A 337 -2.97 44.15 20.92
CA TRP A 337 -1.54 44.48 20.93
C TRP A 337 -0.73 43.38 20.28
N VAL A 338 0.33 43.76 19.57
CA VAL A 338 1.37 42.84 19.11
C VAL A 338 2.69 43.18 19.78
N GLY A 339 3.51 42.16 20.03
CA GLY A 339 4.90 42.35 20.45
C GLY A 339 5.84 42.41 19.25
N GLY A 340 6.99 41.75 19.37
CA GLY A 340 8.12 41.89 18.44
C GLY A 340 9.21 42.78 19.02
N ASN A 341 9.99 43.44 18.16
CA ASN A 341 11.04 44.35 18.63
C ASN A 341 10.47 45.54 19.42
N THR A 342 9.27 45.96 19.06
CA THR A 342 8.51 47.00 19.77
C THR A 342 7.06 46.58 19.91
N ARG A 343 6.45 46.86 21.06
CA ARG A 343 5.03 46.60 21.28
C ARG A 343 4.21 47.65 20.53
N LYS A 344 3.17 47.21 19.81
CA LYS A 344 2.30 48.09 19.02
C LYS A 344 0.81 47.79 19.26
N GLU A 345 0.02 48.84 19.44
CA GLU A 345 -1.44 48.76 19.44
C GLU A 345 -1.94 48.58 17.99
N VAL A 346 -2.75 47.55 17.76
CA VAL A 346 -3.34 47.24 16.45
C VAL A 346 -4.69 47.93 16.29
N PHE A 347 -5.50 47.91 17.35
CA PHE A 347 -6.79 48.59 17.40
C PHE A 347 -7.14 48.92 18.85
N ARG A 348 -7.97 49.95 19.04
CA ARG A 348 -8.63 50.29 20.30
C ARG A 348 -10.03 50.82 20.00
N ILE A 349 -11.03 50.25 20.68
CA ILE A 349 -12.44 50.59 20.45
C ILE A 349 -13.13 50.79 21.80
N ASP A 350 -13.68 51.98 21.97
CA ASP A 350 -14.47 52.34 23.15
C ASP A 350 -15.87 51.72 23.07
N PHE A 351 -16.39 51.28 24.22
CA PHE A 351 -17.75 50.75 24.36
C PHE A 351 -18.30 51.02 25.77
N VAL A 352 -19.61 50.79 25.95
CA VAL A 352 -20.24 50.86 27.28
C VAL A 352 -20.49 49.42 27.72
N PRO A 353 -19.92 48.94 28.85
CA PRO A 353 -20.01 47.54 29.30
C PRO A 353 -21.36 47.24 29.96
N SER A 354 -22.46 47.62 29.30
CA SER A 354 -23.82 47.30 29.72
C SER A 354 -24.16 45.84 29.40
N ILE A 355 -25.37 45.39 29.79
CA ILE A 355 -25.89 44.07 29.42
C ILE A 355 -26.51 44.04 28.01
N TYR A 356 -26.59 45.18 27.32
CA TYR A 356 -27.25 45.30 26.03
C TYR A 356 -26.26 45.11 24.88
N GLU A 357 -26.58 44.20 23.96
CA GLU A 357 -25.72 43.84 22.82
C GLU A 357 -25.33 45.05 21.94
N LYS A 358 -26.25 46.01 21.79
CA LYS A 358 -26.00 47.24 21.01
C LYS A 358 -24.83 48.08 21.54
N ASP A 359 -24.49 47.92 22.82
CA ASP A 359 -23.46 48.70 23.50
C ASP A 359 -22.24 47.85 23.89
N ASN A 360 -22.42 46.53 24.07
CA ASN A 360 -21.40 45.63 24.61
C ASN A 360 -21.43 44.25 23.94
N HIS A 361 -20.30 43.82 23.37
CA HIS A 361 -20.18 42.49 22.80
C HIS A 361 -19.71 41.41 23.80
N PHE A 362 -19.37 41.78 25.04
CA PHE A 362 -18.89 40.87 26.08
C PHE A 362 -19.99 40.48 27.08
N ILE A 363 -21.17 40.14 26.53
CA ILE A 363 -22.38 39.74 27.29
C ILE A 363 -22.59 38.22 27.24
N TYR A 364 -23.51 37.69 28.06
CA TYR A 364 -23.74 36.25 28.23
C TYR A 364 -24.11 35.46 26.96
N SER A 365 -24.64 36.10 25.92
CA SER A 365 -24.98 35.46 24.63
C SER A 365 -23.87 35.64 23.57
N LYS A 366 -22.84 36.43 23.86
CA LYS A 366 -21.76 36.84 22.94
C LYS A 366 -20.39 36.66 23.62
N GLY A 367 -19.40 37.46 23.24
CA GLY A 367 -18.07 37.52 23.84
C GLY A 367 -17.06 36.54 23.27
N TYR A 368 -17.37 35.91 22.14
CA TYR A 368 -16.46 35.02 21.41
C TYR A 368 -15.48 35.84 20.58
N GLU A 369 -14.18 35.59 20.78
CA GLU A 369 -13.08 36.29 20.15
C GLU A 369 -12.04 35.30 19.63
N ASP A 370 -11.22 35.72 18.67
CA ASP A 370 -10.11 34.92 18.18
C ASP A 370 -8.81 35.72 18.04
N LEU A 371 -7.70 34.99 18.17
CA LEU A 371 -6.34 35.40 17.88
C LEU A 371 -5.73 34.37 16.92
N LEU A 372 -5.29 34.83 15.76
CA LEU A 372 -4.57 34.01 14.80
C LEU A 372 -3.16 34.56 14.63
N LYS A 373 -2.17 33.67 14.69
CA LYS A 373 -0.81 33.92 14.24
C LYS A 373 -0.48 32.96 13.12
N GLU A 374 -0.10 33.50 11.96
CA GLU A 374 0.41 32.74 10.81
C GLU A 374 1.68 33.39 10.31
N GLY A 375 2.83 32.80 10.63
CA GLY A 375 4.11 33.46 10.43
C GLY A 375 4.11 34.84 11.08
N GLY A 376 4.42 35.88 10.31
CA GLY A 376 4.45 37.27 10.80
C GLY A 376 3.07 37.92 10.88
N ARG A 377 2.03 37.32 10.31
CA ARG A 377 0.66 37.87 10.33
C ARG A 377 -0.02 37.55 11.66
N ILE A 378 -0.50 38.57 12.33
CA ILE A 378 -1.30 38.45 13.55
C ILE A 378 -2.67 39.08 13.29
N ARG A 379 -3.74 38.34 13.57
CA ARG A 379 -5.12 38.76 13.39
C ARG A 379 -5.92 38.61 14.68
N PHE A 380 -6.81 39.57 14.89
CA PHE A 380 -7.73 39.65 16.02
C PHE A 380 -9.14 39.72 15.46
N PHE A 381 -10.07 38.94 15.99
CA PHE A 381 -11.50 39.20 15.81
C PHE A 381 -12.00 40.14 16.91
N TYR A 382 -12.84 41.11 16.54
CA TYR A 382 -13.71 41.81 17.49
C TYR A 382 -14.96 42.33 16.78
N PHE A 383 -16.12 41.99 17.34
CA PHE A 383 -17.45 42.49 16.95
C PHE A 383 -17.69 42.53 15.44
N GLY A 384 -17.58 41.36 14.79
CA GLY A 384 -17.90 41.19 13.36
C GLY A 384 -16.81 41.72 12.41
N ARG A 385 -15.65 42.12 12.93
CA ARG A 385 -14.52 42.61 12.14
C ARG A 385 -13.23 41.91 12.53
N TYR A 386 -12.35 41.77 11.55
CA TYR A 386 -10.98 41.33 11.75
C TYR A 386 -10.03 42.52 11.69
N TYR A 387 -9.10 42.58 12.64
CA TYR A 387 -8.01 43.54 12.71
C TYR A 387 -6.69 42.80 12.55
N GLU A 388 -5.78 43.32 11.73
CA GLU A 388 -4.54 42.61 11.37
C GLU A 388 -3.31 43.50 11.55
N ALA A 389 -2.21 42.87 11.92
CA ALA A 389 -0.88 43.46 11.89
C ALA A 389 0.11 42.45 11.31
N ASN A 390 1.03 42.94 10.48
CA ASN A 390 2.17 42.16 10.02
C ASN A 390 3.41 42.55 10.84
N VAL A 391 4.01 41.58 11.51
CA VAL A 391 5.21 41.71 12.35
C VAL A 391 6.25 40.69 11.87
N PRO A 392 7.02 41.01 10.82
CA PRO A 392 7.90 40.06 10.15
C PRO A 392 8.91 39.37 11.07
N GLU A 393 9.44 40.08 12.07
CA GLU A 393 10.40 39.51 13.04
C GLU A 393 9.80 38.39 13.90
N LEU A 394 8.47 38.33 14.03
CA LEU A 394 7.78 37.24 14.73
C LEU A 394 7.52 36.03 13.84
N ALA A 395 7.90 36.04 12.56
CA ALA A 395 7.52 35.00 11.60
C ALA A 395 7.91 33.59 12.03
N ASN A 396 9.10 33.44 12.61
CA ASN A 396 9.61 32.16 13.09
C ASN A 396 9.45 31.96 14.61
N THR A 397 8.99 32.99 15.33
CA THR A 397 8.78 32.92 16.78
C THR A 397 7.61 32.00 17.08
N LYS A 398 7.85 30.98 17.89
CA LYS A 398 6.81 30.04 18.33
C LYS A 398 6.02 30.64 19.48
N VAL A 399 4.70 30.50 19.43
CA VAL A 399 3.85 30.57 20.62
C VAL A 399 4.20 29.38 21.50
N MET A 400 4.56 29.65 22.75
CA MET A 400 4.90 28.63 23.76
C MET A 400 3.85 28.54 24.86
N GLY A 401 3.06 29.59 25.03
CA GLY A 401 1.97 29.58 26.01
C GLY A 401 0.90 30.62 25.73
N VAL A 402 -0.21 30.46 26.43
CA VAL A 402 -1.28 31.44 26.55
C VAL A 402 -1.34 31.90 28.00
N GLN A 403 -1.10 33.18 28.25
CA GLN A 403 -1.23 33.81 29.56
C GLN A 403 -2.59 34.52 29.65
N VAL A 404 -3.30 34.30 30.75
CA VAL A 404 -4.53 35.02 31.08
C VAL A 404 -4.28 35.83 32.35
N PHE A 405 -4.73 37.08 32.37
CA PHE A 405 -4.69 37.96 33.53
C PHE A 405 -6.08 38.56 33.77
N ILE A 406 -6.51 38.60 35.03
CA ILE A 406 -7.72 39.31 35.45
C ILE A 406 -7.37 40.13 36.69
N GLY A 407 -7.72 41.41 36.72
CA GLY A 407 -7.28 42.30 37.78
C GLY A 407 -8.13 43.54 37.99
N GLN A 408 -7.78 44.27 39.05
CA GLN A 408 -8.43 45.51 39.47
C GLN A 408 -7.47 46.70 39.43
N TYR A 409 -8.03 47.90 39.60
CA TYR A 409 -7.30 49.15 39.62
C TYR A 409 -7.07 49.67 41.05
N GLY A 410 -5.80 49.82 41.45
CA GLY A 410 -5.42 50.43 42.73
C GLY A 410 -6.00 49.70 43.94
N THR A 411 -6.20 50.43 45.05
CA THR A 411 -6.69 49.86 46.32
C THR A 411 -8.21 49.66 46.37
N ARG A 412 -8.86 49.44 45.21
CA ARG A 412 -10.32 49.27 45.11
C ARG A 412 -10.72 47.90 45.69
N ASN A 413 -11.99 47.75 46.09
CA ASN A 413 -12.47 46.52 46.71
C ASN A 413 -13.22 45.61 45.71
N ILE A 414 -12.69 44.39 45.50
CA ILE A 414 -13.23 43.34 44.61
C ILE A 414 -14.59 42.75 45.03
N THR A 415 -14.99 42.87 46.29
CA THR A 415 -16.29 42.37 46.80
C THR A 415 -17.34 43.47 46.94
N SER A 416 -17.01 44.70 46.53
CA SER A 416 -17.87 45.88 46.64
C SER A 416 -18.33 46.41 45.28
N SER A 417 -19.08 47.52 45.27
CA SER A 417 -19.55 48.25 44.08
C SER A 417 -18.46 48.81 43.16
N GLN A 418 -17.17 48.56 43.43
CA GLN A 418 -16.04 49.20 42.75
C GLN A 418 -15.36 48.35 41.66
N TYR A 419 -15.57 47.02 41.66
CA TYR A 419 -15.06 46.11 40.64
C TYR A 419 -16.13 45.80 39.59
N VAL A 420 -15.73 45.52 38.35
CA VAL A 420 -16.65 45.17 37.26
C VAL A 420 -17.50 43.95 37.67
N THR A 421 -18.82 44.10 37.61
CA THR A 421 -19.78 43.10 38.11
C THR A 421 -19.60 41.71 37.49
N VAL A 422 -19.27 41.63 36.20
CA VAL A 422 -18.95 40.37 35.53
C VAL A 422 -17.65 40.57 34.77
N CYS A 423 -16.57 39.92 35.23
CA CYS A 423 -15.27 39.92 34.57
C CYS A 423 -14.69 38.50 34.66
N ARG A 424 -14.85 37.74 33.59
CA ARG A 424 -14.54 36.30 33.58
C ARG A 424 -14.29 35.76 32.17
N LEU A 425 -13.48 34.70 32.07
CA LEU A 425 -13.23 33.90 30.87
C LEU A 425 -13.94 32.54 31.01
N SER A 426 -14.50 31.98 29.94
CA SER A 426 -15.25 30.71 30.01
C SER A 426 -14.64 29.59 29.18
N GLU A 427 -14.61 29.76 27.86
CA GLU A 427 -14.16 28.72 26.93
C GLU A 427 -12.91 29.20 26.22
N LEU A 428 -12.02 28.26 25.93
CA LEU A 428 -10.80 28.52 25.18
C LEU A 428 -10.39 27.28 24.39
N ARG A 429 -10.05 27.48 23.11
CA ARG A 429 -9.64 26.44 22.16
C ARG A 429 -8.43 26.91 21.39
N GLY A 430 -7.26 26.37 21.71
CA GLY A 430 -6.01 26.58 21.00
C GLY A 430 -5.67 25.41 20.08
N ARG A 431 -5.25 25.71 18.85
CA ARG A 431 -4.74 24.71 17.90
C ARG A 431 -3.46 25.19 17.23
N LYS A 432 -2.56 24.24 16.98
CA LYS A 432 -1.39 24.43 16.13
C LYS A 432 -1.79 24.12 14.69
N ASP A 433 -1.49 25.04 13.78
CA ASP A 433 -1.76 24.87 12.35
C ASP A 433 -0.48 24.45 11.62
N TYR A 434 -0.65 23.77 10.48
CA TYR A 434 0.42 23.28 9.62
C TYR A 434 1.41 22.30 10.30
N VAL A 435 0.89 21.34 11.07
CA VAL A 435 1.68 20.21 11.62
C VAL A 435 1.94 19.21 10.50
N ASN A 436 3.22 18.90 10.24
CA ASN A 436 3.64 17.95 9.21
C ASN A 436 3.17 16.53 9.52
N LYS A 437 2.69 15.82 8.52
CA LYS A 437 2.26 14.42 8.60
C LYS A 437 2.63 13.66 7.34
N ILE A 438 2.65 12.35 7.50
CA ILE A 438 2.84 11.38 6.42
C ILE A 438 1.51 10.64 6.30
N LYS A 439 1.04 10.48 5.06
CA LYS A 439 -0.13 9.67 4.74
C LYS A 439 0.33 8.50 3.90
N ASP A 440 -0.07 7.31 4.35
CA ASP A 440 0.12 6.05 3.65
C ASP A 440 -0.80 5.97 2.42
N ILE A 441 -0.28 5.52 1.29
CA ILE A 441 -1.00 5.37 0.03
C ILE A 441 -1.22 3.88 -0.19
N PRO A 442 -2.47 3.39 -0.20
CA PRO A 442 -2.75 1.99 -0.50
C PRO A 442 -2.12 1.59 -1.84
N ASN A 443 -1.15 0.69 -1.80
CA ASN A 443 -0.39 0.27 -2.96
C ASN A 443 -1.11 -0.80 -3.79
N ARG A 444 -0.68 -0.96 -5.05
CA ARG A 444 -1.29 -1.89 -6.03
C ARG A 444 -1.34 -3.34 -5.58
N TYR A 445 -0.25 -3.85 -4.99
CA TYR A 445 -0.17 -5.20 -4.45
C TYR A 445 -0.26 -5.12 -2.94
N GLY A 446 -1.48 -5.25 -2.40
CA GLY A 446 -1.69 -5.27 -0.96
C GLY A 446 -1.07 -6.49 -0.28
N ALA A 447 -0.97 -6.46 1.05
CA ALA A 447 -0.60 -7.65 1.82
C ALA A 447 -1.50 -8.85 1.45
N ASP A 448 -0.92 -10.04 1.43
CA ASP A 448 -1.55 -11.29 1.01
C ASP A 448 -1.96 -11.37 -0.47
N SER A 449 -1.58 -10.42 -1.34
CA SER A 449 -1.77 -10.59 -2.78
C SER A 449 -0.87 -11.69 -3.35
N GLU A 450 -1.31 -12.33 -4.43
CA GLU A 450 -0.51 -13.27 -5.20
C GLU A 450 -0.38 -12.80 -6.66
N ILE A 451 0.85 -12.77 -7.17
CA ILE A 451 1.14 -12.62 -8.60
C ILE A 451 1.55 -14.00 -9.15
N VAL A 452 0.96 -14.38 -10.29
CA VAL A 452 1.37 -15.56 -11.04
C VAL A 452 1.75 -15.13 -12.45
N VAL A 453 2.98 -15.45 -12.85
CA VAL A 453 3.52 -15.20 -14.19
C VAL A 453 3.74 -16.55 -14.85
N ASP A 454 3.06 -16.80 -15.97
CA ASP A 454 3.20 -18.01 -16.78
C ASP A 454 3.87 -17.66 -18.12
N THR A 455 5.07 -18.21 -18.34
CA THR A 455 5.88 -17.95 -19.54
C THR A 455 5.50 -18.81 -20.74
N GLU A 456 4.68 -19.85 -20.58
CA GLU A 456 4.19 -20.62 -21.72
C GLU A 456 3.04 -19.89 -22.44
N SER A 457 2.20 -19.21 -21.65
CA SER A 457 1.02 -18.48 -22.14
C SER A 457 1.20 -16.97 -22.20
N ASP A 458 2.40 -16.46 -21.89
CA ASP A 458 2.72 -15.05 -21.74
C ASP A 458 1.70 -14.29 -20.88
N SER A 459 1.27 -14.91 -19.76
CA SER A 459 0.17 -14.40 -18.95
C SER A 459 0.61 -13.97 -17.55
N ILE A 460 -0.02 -12.91 -17.06
CA ILE A 460 0.16 -12.41 -15.69
C ILE A 460 -1.20 -12.35 -15.03
N THR A 461 -1.31 -12.89 -13.82
CA THR A 461 -2.49 -12.71 -12.99
C THR A 461 -2.12 -12.13 -11.63
N VAL A 462 -2.99 -11.26 -11.12
CA VAL A 462 -2.94 -10.74 -9.75
C VAL A 462 -4.22 -11.19 -9.06
N ASN A 463 -4.08 -11.98 -8.00
CA ASN A 463 -5.21 -12.60 -7.28
C ASN A 463 -6.17 -13.37 -8.20
N GLY A 464 -5.62 -14.03 -9.23
CA GLY A 464 -6.37 -14.81 -10.22
C GLY A 464 -7.07 -14.00 -11.31
N LEU A 465 -6.90 -12.68 -11.36
CA LEU A 465 -7.43 -11.81 -12.42
C LEU A 465 -6.33 -11.44 -13.42
N PRO A 466 -6.62 -11.37 -14.74
CA PRO A 466 -5.63 -10.96 -15.74
C PRO A 466 -5.05 -9.57 -15.47
N ALA A 467 -3.72 -9.44 -15.57
CA ALA A 467 -2.98 -8.23 -15.24
C ALA A 467 -1.82 -7.94 -16.21
N ASN A 468 -1.86 -8.46 -17.44
CA ASN A 468 -0.84 -8.20 -18.47
C ASN A 468 -0.64 -6.71 -18.79
N ASN A 469 -1.64 -5.86 -18.53
CA ASN A 469 -1.54 -4.41 -18.67
C ASN A 469 -0.60 -3.76 -17.64
N GLU A 470 -0.11 -4.50 -16.65
CA GLU A 470 0.87 -4.06 -15.66
C GLU A 470 2.31 -4.40 -16.04
N LEU A 471 2.51 -5.12 -17.16
CA LEU A 471 3.83 -5.43 -17.71
C LEU A 471 4.52 -4.13 -18.16
N VAL A 472 5.77 -3.95 -17.77
CA VAL A 472 6.59 -2.81 -18.20
C VAL A 472 7.13 -3.06 -19.60
N ASP A 473 7.11 -2.02 -20.44
CA ASP A 473 7.63 -2.06 -21.81
C ASP A 473 9.08 -2.57 -21.87
N GLY A 474 9.34 -3.54 -22.74
CA GLY A 474 10.66 -4.16 -22.89
C GLY A 474 10.89 -5.41 -22.03
N SER A 475 9.89 -5.84 -21.25
CA SER A 475 9.92 -7.10 -20.51
C SER A 475 9.77 -8.33 -21.42
N GLU A 476 10.38 -9.45 -21.03
CA GLU A 476 10.36 -10.71 -21.79
C GLU A 476 9.93 -11.91 -20.92
N PHE A 477 9.02 -12.74 -21.43
CA PHE A 477 8.66 -14.03 -20.84
C PHE A 477 9.70 -15.09 -21.25
N ALA A 478 10.88 -15.03 -20.63
CA ALA A 478 11.99 -15.90 -20.99
C ALA A 478 11.82 -17.35 -20.50
N MET A 479 12.17 -18.32 -21.35
CA MET A 479 12.32 -19.72 -20.94
C MET A 479 13.54 -19.91 -20.03
N LEU A 480 13.51 -20.93 -19.20
CA LEU A 480 14.67 -21.38 -18.43
C LEU A 480 15.61 -22.21 -19.32
N PRO A 481 16.89 -21.83 -19.42
CA PRO A 481 17.86 -22.58 -20.19
C PRO A 481 18.18 -23.93 -19.52
N ILE A 482 18.93 -24.78 -20.22
CA ILE A 482 19.43 -26.04 -19.66
C ILE A 482 20.54 -25.76 -18.63
N GLY A 483 20.54 -26.53 -17.55
CA GLY A 483 21.51 -26.47 -16.46
C GLY A 483 21.08 -25.55 -15.31
N GLU A 484 22.07 -25.15 -14.52
CA GLU A 484 21.89 -24.26 -13.35
C GLU A 484 21.59 -22.82 -13.80
N THR A 485 20.54 -22.24 -13.23
CA THR A 485 20.13 -20.85 -13.46
C THR A 485 19.75 -20.19 -12.13
N ASP A 486 20.34 -19.05 -11.87
CA ASP A 486 19.93 -18.17 -10.77
C ASP A 486 18.87 -17.19 -11.29
N ILE A 487 17.77 -17.08 -10.55
CA ILE A 487 16.66 -16.18 -10.85
C ILE A 487 16.50 -15.22 -9.69
N GLU A 488 16.65 -13.93 -9.95
CA GLU A 488 16.61 -12.89 -8.95
C GLU A 488 15.27 -12.13 -8.97
N PHE A 489 14.76 -11.82 -7.79
CA PHE A 489 13.48 -11.14 -7.59
C PHE A 489 13.69 -9.83 -6.82
N TYR A 490 13.16 -8.75 -7.38
CA TYR A 490 13.34 -7.38 -6.92
C TYR A 490 11.99 -6.73 -6.58
N PRO A 491 11.53 -6.79 -5.32
CA PRO A 491 10.36 -6.03 -4.88
C PRO A 491 10.67 -4.52 -4.79
N SER A 492 9.65 -3.69 -4.53
CA SER A 492 9.85 -2.25 -4.28
C SER A 492 10.84 -2.02 -3.13
N PRO A 493 11.67 -0.96 -3.18
CA PRO A 493 12.65 -0.67 -2.12
C PRO A 493 12.04 -0.45 -0.73
N TRP A 494 10.78 -0.04 -0.67
CA TRP A 494 10.01 0.22 0.55
C TRP A 494 9.19 -1.00 1.02
N CYS A 495 9.20 -2.12 0.27
CA CYS A 495 8.52 -3.34 0.68
C CYS A 495 9.14 -3.87 1.99
N GLN A 496 8.36 -3.85 3.08
CA GLN A 496 8.87 -4.11 4.43
C GLN A 496 9.31 -5.57 4.62
N THR A 497 8.54 -6.52 4.08
CA THR A 497 8.84 -7.95 4.10
C THR A 497 8.82 -8.50 2.68
N LYS A 498 9.94 -9.10 2.27
CA LYS A 498 10.06 -9.70 0.94
C LYS A 498 9.00 -10.78 0.72
N PRO A 499 8.47 -10.91 -0.51
CA PRO A 499 7.48 -11.93 -0.82
C PRO A 499 8.06 -13.34 -0.75
N THR A 500 7.20 -14.34 -0.54
CA THR A 500 7.53 -15.74 -0.79
C THR A 500 7.43 -15.99 -2.28
N VAL A 501 8.47 -16.57 -2.88
CA VAL A 501 8.52 -16.83 -4.32
C VAL A 501 8.80 -18.30 -4.57
N THR A 502 8.04 -18.88 -5.49
CA THR A 502 8.20 -20.25 -5.95
C THR A 502 8.28 -20.26 -7.48
N VAL A 503 9.25 -21.01 -8.01
CA VAL A 503 9.45 -21.23 -9.44
C VAL A 503 9.03 -22.66 -9.76
N GLU A 504 8.02 -22.82 -10.58
CA GLU A 504 7.49 -24.13 -10.97
C GLU A 504 7.78 -24.41 -12.44
N TYR A 505 8.20 -25.63 -12.78
CA TYR A 505 8.48 -25.99 -14.18
C TYR A 505 8.39 -27.49 -14.44
N ARG A 506 8.12 -27.86 -15.70
CA ARG A 506 8.17 -29.24 -16.19
C ARG A 506 9.37 -29.42 -17.10
N LYS A 507 10.18 -30.43 -16.82
CA LYS A 507 11.35 -30.78 -17.63
C LYS A 507 10.94 -31.17 -19.04
N ARG A 508 11.77 -30.82 -20.01
CA ARG A 508 11.59 -31.15 -21.43
C ARG A 508 12.83 -31.85 -21.98
N TRP A 509 12.61 -32.78 -22.90
CA TRP A 509 13.69 -33.51 -23.58
C TRP A 509 13.52 -33.49 -25.10
N ILE A 510 14.65 -33.39 -25.80
CA ILE A 510 14.78 -33.47 -27.25
C ILE A 510 14.56 -34.90 -27.74
#